data_AF-A0A2S4I8G2-F1
#
_entry.id   AF-A0A2S4I8G2-F1
#
_cell.length_a   1.000
_cell.length_b   1.000
_cell.length_c   1.000
_cell.angle_alpha   90.00
_cell.angle_beta   90.00
_cell.angle_gamma   90.00
#
_symmetry.space_group_name_H-M   'P 1'
#
loop_
_entity.id
_entity.type
_entity.pdbx_description
1 polymer ?
#
loop_
_entity_poly.entity_id
_entity_poly.type
_entity_poly.pdbx_seq_one_letter_code
_entity_poly.pdbx_strand_id
1 'polypeptide(L)'
;MTTKAFFLFFLVTSLCSCNKENDLHISTEQINHALDRLSFTCTKETDKLPTISEEAQQLYQYALSLKSTEGAKNYAEIARYYRLAAAAGSYKAATNLHTLISQGLIDSVDPGNEAIDIVEHLIDQGIPGGYYDMGHYLETGFGVKQDTSRANAYFRRSADLGNPEAQFYVSRLLEKIDSADQVVIDMRRCAMEQGHTQGSFYYGVLFKARDNYTEAVKGFHEGTRNGSPESALFLSGGFETTDPKRQLLYFALAPDPERSKRYAKISDFLGRYEHLGAKVPDIDQIVPLPPVKLPEWDGTFEWLKKRESTLPAERPSEEMIRTLSQEKGLDPQTGLPLKK
;
A
#
# COMPACT_ATOMS: atom_id res chain seq x y z
N MET A 1 -76.98 -45.50 13.56
CA MET A 1 -77.09 -44.02 13.44
C MET A 1 -76.12 -43.45 14.47
N THR A 2 -75.10 -42.66 14.21
CA THR A 2 -74.54 -42.00 13.01
C THR A 2 -73.10 -41.63 13.39
N THR A 3 -72.15 -42.08 12.56
CA THR A 3 -70.88 -41.49 12.14
C THR A 3 -70.22 -40.39 12.99
N LYS A 4 -68.94 -40.57 13.33
CA LYS A 4 -67.86 -39.64 12.97
C LYS A 4 -66.50 -40.34 13.04
N ALA A 5 -65.84 -40.39 11.89
CA ALA A 5 -64.50 -40.91 11.68
C ALA A 5 -63.46 -39.92 12.21
N PHE A 6 -62.36 -40.43 12.76
CA PHE A 6 -61.06 -39.74 12.69
C PHE A 6 -59.95 -40.78 12.48
N PHE A 7 -59.15 -40.50 11.46
CA PHE A 7 -58.10 -41.33 10.88
C PHE A 7 -56.84 -41.35 11.75
N LEU A 8 -56.15 -42.50 11.67
CA LEU A 8 -54.76 -42.75 12.06
C LEU A 8 -53.79 -41.62 11.67
N PHE A 9 -52.84 -41.32 12.55
CA PHE A 9 -51.47 -41.08 12.12
C PHE A 9 -50.48 -41.70 13.11
N PHE A 10 -49.60 -42.55 12.59
CA PHE A 10 -48.55 -43.26 13.28
C PHE A 10 -47.31 -42.37 13.48
N LEU A 11 -46.74 -42.47 14.69
CA LEU A 11 -45.30 -42.50 15.03
C LEU A 11 -44.29 -41.73 14.18
N VAL A 12 -43.60 -40.76 14.80
CA VAL A 12 -42.13 -40.63 14.71
C VAL A 12 -41.60 -40.17 16.08
N THR A 13 -40.80 -41.04 16.70
CA THR A 13 -39.94 -40.76 17.85
C THR A 13 -38.81 -39.81 17.45
N SER A 14 -38.64 -38.69 18.14
CA SER A 14 -37.39 -37.93 18.09
C SER A 14 -36.76 -37.87 19.47
N LEU A 15 -35.59 -38.49 19.54
CA LEU A 15 -34.70 -38.59 20.68
C LEU A 15 -34.21 -37.18 21.08
N CYS A 16 -34.15 -36.95 22.39
CA CYS A 16 -33.36 -35.86 22.97
C CYS A 16 -31.93 -35.92 22.41
N SER A 17 -31.54 -34.91 21.66
CA SER A 17 -30.13 -34.64 21.36
C SER A 17 -29.68 -33.48 22.24
N CYS A 18 -28.73 -33.76 23.12
CA CYS A 18 -28.09 -32.78 23.99
C CYS A 18 -27.39 -31.70 23.15
N ASN A 19 -27.80 -30.44 23.32
CA ASN A 19 -26.95 -29.31 22.95
C ASN A 19 -25.77 -29.27 23.92
N LYS A 20 -24.60 -29.73 23.49
CA LYS A 20 -23.33 -29.29 24.08
C LYS A 20 -23.02 -27.92 23.49
N GLU A 21 -23.31 -26.87 24.25
CA GLU A 21 -22.57 -25.62 24.08
C GLU A 21 -21.10 -25.94 24.36
N ASN A 22 -20.28 -25.92 23.32
CA ASN A 22 -18.83 -25.95 23.47
C ASN A 22 -18.43 -24.61 24.09
N ASP A 23 -18.40 -24.55 25.42
CA ASP A 23 -17.70 -23.49 26.13
C ASP A 23 -16.22 -23.58 25.77
N LEU A 24 -15.78 -22.75 24.82
CA LEU A 24 -14.37 -22.55 24.53
C LEU A 24 -13.74 -21.89 25.76
N HIS A 25 -13.20 -22.69 26.66
CA HIS A 25 -12.48 -22.18 27.82
C HIS A 25 -11.08 -21.74 27.37
N ILE A 26 -10.95 -20.45 27.02
CA ILE A 26 -9.67 -19.83 26.69
C ILE A 26 -8.99 -19.44 28.01
N SER A 27 -7.81 -20.00 28.27
CA SER A 27 -7.01 -19.65 29.46
C SER A 27 -6.39 -18.26 29.36
N THR A 28 -6.13 -17.61 30.50
CA THR A 28 -5.41 -16.34 30.54
C THR A 28 -4.03 -16.42 29.88
N GLU A 29 -3.36 -17.57 29.96
CA GLU A 29 -2.08 -17.82 29.29
C GLU A 29 -2.22 -17.81 27.76
N GLN A 30 -3.28 -18.43 27.22
CA GLN A 30 -3.57 -18.39 25.78
C GLN A 30 -3.94 -16.97 25.32
N ILE A 31 -4.65 -16.20 26.15
CA ILE A 31 -4.94 -14.79 25.87
C ILE A 31 -3.64 -13.98 25.84
N ASN A 32 -2.80 -14.09 26.86
CA ASN A 32 -1.54 -13.37 26.93
C ASN A 32 -0.61 -13.72 25.77
N HIS A 33 -0.49 -15.01 25.43
CA HIS A 33 0.31 -15.45 24.29
C HIS A 33 -0.25 -14.95 22.94
N ALA A 34 -1.59 -14.84 22.80
CA ALA A 34 -2.19 -14.22 21.63
C ALA A 34 -1.93 -12.70 21.56
N LEU A 35 -1.98 -12.00 22.71
CA LEU A 35 -1.70 -10.57 22.81
C LEU A 35 -0.21 -10.25 22.56
N ASP A 36 0.72 -11.06 23.07
CA ASP A 36 2.15 -10.90 22.83
C ASP A 36 2.48 -10.98 21.33
N ARG A 37 1.77 -11.85 20.59
CA ARG A 37 1.91 -11.96 19.13
C ARG A 37 1.32 -10.77 18.37
N LEU A 38 0.52 -9.92 19.02
CA LEU A 38 0.06 -8.66 18.43
C LEU A 38 1.09 -7.55 18.57
N SER A 39 2.02 -7.63 19.53
CA SER A 39 3.05 -6.61 19.77
C SER A 39 3.75 -6.20 18.48
N PHE A 40 3.92 -4.90 18.27
CA PHE A 40 4.50 -4.35 17.04
C PHE A 40 5.58 -3.34 17.38
N THR A 41 6.67 -3.39 16.64
CA THR A 41 7.75 -2.39 16.71
C THR A 41 7.90 -1.76 15.34
N CYS A 42 7.77 -0.43 15.26
CA CYS A 42 7.93 0.27 14.00
C CYS A 42 9.34 0.04 13.44
N THR A 43 9.38 -0.51 12.23
CA THR A 43 10.58 -0.72 11.42
C THR A 43 10.36 0.00 10.10
N LYS A 44 11.39 0.70 9.59
CA LYS A 44 11.30 1.35 8.28
C LYS A 44 11.79 0.40 7.20
N GLU A 45 11.05 0.30 6.10
CA GLU A 45 11.39 -0.54 4.96
C GLU A 45 12.78 -0.21 4.41
N THR A 46 13.14 1.09 4.39
CA THR A 46 14.44 1.58 3.94
C THR A 46 15.62 0.96 4.69
N ASP A 47 15.41 0.47 5.91
CA ASP A 47 16.46 -0.17 6.73
C ASP A 47 16.74 -1.61 6.28
N LYS A 48 15.86 -2.20 5.45
CA LYS A 48 15.96 -3.56 4.92
C LYS A 48 16.31 -3.62 3.43
N LEU A 49 16.10 -2.52 2.70
CA LEU A 49 16.29 -2.52 1.25
C LEU A 49 17.77 -2.47 0.86
N PRO A 50 18.22 -3.33 -0.07
CA PRO A 50 19.58 -3.28 -0.58
C PRO A 50 19.78 -2.05 -1.49
N THR A 51 21.05 -1.64 -1.63
CA THR A 51 21.43 -0.62 -2.60
C THR A 51 21.30 -1.16 -4.02
N ILE A 52 20.70 -0.37 -4.92
CA ILE A 52 20.58 -0.68 -6.34
C ILE A 52 21.82 -0.13 -7.06
N SER A 53 22.44 -0.92 -7.93
CA SER A 53 23.59 -0.48 -8.73
C SER A 53 23.19 0.62 -9.72
N GLU A 54 24.16 1.44 -10.17
CA GLU A 54 23.91 2.48 -11.17
C GLU A 54 23.35 1.91 -12.48
N GLU A 55 23.87 0.76 -12.91
CA GLU A 55 23.38 0.03 -14.09
C GLU A 55 21.92 -0.39 -13.93
N ALA A 56 21.57 -1.05 -12.83
CA ALA A 56 20.21 -1.50 -12.56
C ALA A 56 19.25 -0.31 -12.42
N GLN A 57 19.72 0.79 -11.82
CA GLN A 57 18.99 2.03 -11.70
C GLN A 57 18.77 2.69 -13.07
N GLN A 58 19.77 2.72 -13.95
CA GLN A 58 19.63 3.28 -15.30
C GLN A 58 18.61 2.49 -16.13
N LEU A 59 18.72 1.15 -16.14
CA LEU A 59 17.76 0.28 -16.82
C LEU A 59 16.33 0.51 -16.30
N TYR A 60 16.17 0.60 -14.98
CA TYR A 60 14.87 0.85 -14.35
C TYR A 60 14.29 2.23 -14.70
N GLN A 61 15.10 3.30 -14.62
CA GLN A 61 14.65 4.65 -14.98
C GLN A 61 14.31 4.77 -16.45
N TYR A 62 15.10 4.13 -17.33
CA TYR A 62 14.78 4.08 -18.74
C TYR A 62 13.44 3.38 -18.98
N ALA A 63 13.19 2.23 -18.34
CA ALA A 63 11.90 1.53 -18.42
C ALA A 63 10.73 2.43 -17.99
N LEU A 64 10.87 3.21 -16.90
CA LEU A 64 9.85 4.15 -16.44
C LEU A 64 9.61 5.31 -17.43
N SER A 65 10.64 5.70 -18.19
CA SER A 65 10.55 6.79 -19.17
C SER A 65 9.84 6.39 -20.45
N LEU A 66 9.78 5.09 -20.77
CA LEU A 66 9.15 4.59 -21.98
C LEU A 66 7.66 4.90 -21.98
N LYS A 67 7.25 5.73 -22.94
CA LYS A 67 5.86 5.96 -23.32
C LYS A 67 5.62 5.27 -24.66
N SER A 68 4.40 4.84 -24.91
CA SER A 68 4.03 4.39 -26.25
C SER A 68 3.82 5.56 -27.19
N THR A 69 4.18 5.33 -28.46
CA THR A 69 4.02 6.25 -29.58
C THR A 69 2.56 6.61 -29.88
N GLU A 70 1.59 5.88 -29.35
CA GLU A 70 0.14 6.10 -29.58
C GLU A 70 -0.68 6.30 -28.29
N GLY A 71 -0.02 6.58 -27.16
CA GLY A 71 -0.69 6.82 -25.87
C GLY A 71 -0.98 5.57 -25.02
N ALA A 72 -0.67 4.36 -25.50
CA ALA A 72 -0.86 3.10 -24.76
C ALA A 72 0.48 2.37 -24.53
N LYS A 73 1.08 2.45 -23.33
CA LYS A 73 2.43 1.95 -22.97
C LYS A 73 2.85 0.67 -23.71
N ASN A 74 4.07 0.67 -24.30
CA ASN A 74 4.66 -0.52 -24.91
C ASN A 74 5.16 -1.46 -23.79
N TYR A 75 4.23 -2.21 -23.20
CA TYR A 75 4.52 -3.06 -22.04
C TYR A 75 5.55 -4.14 -22.33
N ALA A 76 5.64 -4.64 -23.57
CA ALA A 76 6.66 -5.62 -23.95
C ALA A 76 8.08 -5.04 -23.83
N GLU A 77 8.28 -3.81 -24.33
CA GLU A 77 9.57 -3.13 -24.20
C GLU A 77 9.87 -2.72 -22.76
N ILE A 78 8.87 -2.22 -22.02
CA ILE A 78 9.01 -1.91 -20.59
C ILE A 78 9.42 -3.16 -19.80
N ALA A 79 8.76 -4.29 -20.05
CA ALA A 79 9.07 -5.55 -19.37
C ALA A 79 10.45 -6.09 -19.73
N ARG A 80 10.94 -5.92 -20.96
CA ARG A 80 12.33 -6.22 -21.32
C ARG A 80 13.29 -5.50 -20.39
N TYR A 81 13.15 -4.19 -20.23
CA TYR A 81 14.04 -3.41 -19.36
C TYR A 81 13.83 -3.70 -17.87
N TYR A 82 12.60 -4.01 -17.43
CA TYR A 82 12.38 -4.49 -16.06
C TYR A 82 13.05 -5.84 -15.80
N ARG A 83 13.00 -6.79 -16.74
CA ARG A 83 13.72 -8.07 -16.62
C ARG A 83 15.23 -7.86 -16.51
N LEU A 84 15.81 -7.02 -17.38
CA LEU A 84 17.24 -6.67 -17.31
C LEU A 84 17.60 -6.00 -15.99
N ALA A 85 16.82 -4.98 -15.57
CA ALA A 85 17.05 -4.29 -14.31
C ALA A 85 16.90 -5.21 -13.09
N ALA A 86 15.91 -6.11 -13.09
CA ALA A 86 15.71 -7.10 -12.03
C ALA A 86 16.90 -8.08 -11.95
N ALA A 87 17.38 -8.58 -13.10
CA ALA A 87 18.56 -9.44 -13.16
C ALA A 87 19.85 -8.73 -12.70
N ALA A 88 19.92 -7.41 -12.88
CA ALA A 88 20.98 -6.54 -12.34
C ALA A 88 20.77 -6.17 -10.85
N GLY A 89 19.71 -6.65 -10.20
CA GLY A 89 19.46 -6.48 -8.76
C GLY A 89 18.48 -5.36 -8.39
N SER A 90 17.74 -4.78 -9.34
CA SER A 90 16.70 -3.80 -9.04
C SER A 90 15.42 -4.49 -8.53
N TYR A 91 15.24 -4.54 -7.21
CA TYR A 91 14.00 -5.01 -6.60
C TYR A 91 12.78 -4.20 -7.07
N LYS A 92 12.94 -2.90 -7.35
CA LYS A 92 11.85 -2.06 -7.88
C LYS A 92 11.39 -2.51 -9.26
N ALA A 93 12.33 -2.91 -10.11
CA ALA A 93 12.01 -3.44 -11.42
C ALA A 93 11.34 -4.82 -11.32
N ALA A 94 11.82 -5.67 -10.41
CA ALA A 94 11.19 -6.96 -10.11
C ALA A 94 9.74 -6.78 -9.63
N THR A 95 9.49 -5.86 -8.69
CA THR A 95 8.14 -5.53 -8.19
C THR A 95 7.21 -5.09 -9.33
N ASN A 96 7.68 -4.17 -10.18
CA ASN A 96 6.86 -3.71 -11.31
C ASN A 96 6.65 -4.81 -12.36
N LEU A 97 7.63 -5.69 -12.57
CA LEU A 97 7.54 -6.77 -13.55
C LEU A 97 6.46 -7.79 -13.17
N HIS A 98 6.47 -8.34 -11.95
CA HIS A 98 5.44 -9.32 -11.56
C HIS A 98 4.05 -8.68 -11.53
N THR A 99 3.96 -7.37 -11.25
CA THR A 99 2.70 -6.62 -11.35
C THR A 99 2.19 -6.61 -12.79
N LEU A 100 3.03 -6.29 -13.79
CA LEU A 100 2.64 -6.34 -15.20
C LEU A 100 2.18 -7.74 -15.63
N ILE A 101 2.87 -8.79 -15.16
CA ILE A 101 2.52 -10.19 -15.43
C ILE A 101 1.15 -10.53 -14.84
N SER A 102 0.95 -10.26 -13.55
CA SER A 102 -0.30 -10.60 -12.85
C SER A 102 -1.53 -9.85 -13.37
N GLN A 103 -1.33 -8.68 -13.96
CA GLN A 103 -2.38 -7.89 -14.61
C GLN A 103 -2.62 -8.30 -16.07
N GLY A 104 -1.84 -9.24 -16.61
CA GLY A 104 -1.93 -9.67 -18.01
C GLY A 104 -1.54 -8.57 -19.01
N LEU A 105 -0.70 -7.61 -18.59
CA LEU A 105 -0.25 -6.50 -19.45
C LEU A 105 0.91 -6.89 -20.37
N ILE A 106 1.52 -8.05 -20.13
CA ILE A 106 2.54 -8.65 -21.00
C ILE A 106 2.26 -10.14 -21.21
N ASP A 107 2.70 -10.66 -22.35
CA ASP A 107 2.60 -12.08 -22.66
C ASP A 107 3.53 -12.89 -21.74
N SER A 108 2.97 -13.92 -21.12
CA SER A 108 3.68 -14.95 -20.37
C SER A 108 3.03 -16.30 -20.64
N VAL A 109 3.85 -17.33 -20.82
CA VAL A 109 3.38 -18.72 -21.03
C VAL A 109 2.74 -19.26 -19.75
N ASP A 110 3.27 -18.86 -18.60
CA ASP A 110 2.78 -19.26 -17.27
C ASP A 110 2.89 -18.06 -16.31
N PRO A 111 1.93 -17.12 -16.37
CA PRO A 111 2.00 -15.88 -15.62
C PRO A 111 1.96 -16.11 -14.10
N GLY A 112 1.33 -17.20 -13.66
CA GLY A 112 1.27 -17.57 -12.25
C GLY A 112 2.66 -17.94 -11.73
N ASN A 113 3.33 -18.90 -12.37
CA ASN A 113 4.65 -19.32 -11.93
C ASN A 113 5.72 -18.24 -12.14
N GLU A 114 5.70 -17.50 -13.25
CA GLU A 114 6.69 -16.43 -13.48
C GLU A 114 6.60 -15.32 -12.41
N ALA A 115 5.38 -14.90 -12.03
CA ALA A 115 5.21 -13.92 -10.97
C ALA A 115 5.62 -14.45 -9.59
N ILE A 116 5.33 -15.72 -9.30
CA ILE A 116 5.71 -16.37 -8.04
C ILE A 116 7.23 -16.48 -7.94
N ASP A 117 7.93 -16.91 -8.99
CA ASP A 117 9.39 -17.01 -9.01
C ASP A 117 10.04 -15.65 -8.70
N ILE A 118 9.51 -14.56 -9.27
CA ILE A 118 9.99 -13.19 -9.01
C ILE A 118 9.76 -12.81 -7.54
N VAL A 119 8.59 -13.09 -6.99
CA VAL A 119 8.24 -12.74 -5.62
C VAL A 119 9.02 -13.58 -4.60
N GLU A 120 9.24 -14.87 -4.87
CA GLU A 120 10.12 -15.73 -4.06
C GLU A 120 11.56 -15.21 -4.07
N HIS A 121 12.06 -14.75 -5.23
CA HIS A 121 13.38 -14.13 -5.30
C HIS A 121 13.49 -12.85 -4.46
N LEU A 122 12.44 -12.00 -4.44
CA LEU A 122 12.37 -10.82 -3.57
C LEU A 122 12.39 -11.21 -2.09
N ILE A 123 11.66 -12.26 -1.72
CA ILE A 123 11.63 -12.81 -0.35
C ILE A 123 13.01 -13.33 0.07
N ASP A 124 13.70 -14.06 -0.81
CA ASP A 124 15.04 -14.60 -0.58
C ASP A 124 16.08 -13.49 -0.36
N GLN A 125 15.90 -12.35 -1.04
CA GLN A 125 16.69 -11.14 -0.81
C GLN A 125 16.30 -10.35 0.45
N GLY A 126 15.26 -10.79 1.17
CA GLY A 126 14.77 -10.11 2.37
C GLY A 126 13.99 -8.83 2.08
N ILE A 127 13.53 -8.61 0.84
CA ILE A 127 12.76 -7.44 0.44
C ILE A 127 11.37 -7.49 1.10
N PRO A 128 10.99 -6.51 1.93
CA PRO A 128 9.71 -6.56 2.65
C PRO A 128 8.49 -6.61 1.71
N GLY A 129 8.54 -5.89 0.59
CA GLY A 129 7.51 -5.91 -0.45
C GLY A 129 7.20 -7.30 -1.01
N GLY A 130 8.21 -8.17 -1.21
CA GLY A 130 7.96 -9.53 -1.70
C GLY A 130 7.08 -10.36 -0.77
N TYR A 131 7.21 -10.19 0.55
CA TYR A 131 6.29 -10.82 1.50
C TYR A 131 4.85 -10.30 1.37
N TYR A 132 4.68 -8.99 1.12
CA TYR A 132 3.36 -8.39 0.89
C TYR A 132 2.72 -8.95 -0.40
N ASP A 133 3.49 -9.01 -1.48
CA ASP A 133 3.04 -9.51 -2.77
C ASP A 133 2.63 -11.00 -2.71
N MET A 134 3.43 -11.84 -2.04
CA MET A 134 3.07 -13.24 -1.79
C MET A 134 1.81 -13.37 -0.93
N GLY A 135 1.64 -12.49 0.05
CA GLY A 135 0.41 -12.41 0.84
C GLY A 135 -0.81 -12.21 -0.06
N HIS A 136 -0.73 -11.30 -1.03
CA HIS A 136 -1.83 -11.05 -1.98
C HIS A 136 -2.07 -12.21 -2.96
N TYR A 137 -1.01 -12.87 -3.43
CA TYR A 137 -1.15 -14.07 -4.27
C TYR A 137 -1.79 -15.25 -3.53
N LEU A 138 -1.46 -15.46 -2.26
CA LEU A 138 -2.15 -16.43 -1.40
C LEU A 138 -3.60 -16.04 -1.10
N GLU A 139 -3.88 -14.75 -0.91
CA GLU A 139 -5.24 -14.26 -0.67
C GLU A 139 -6.15 -14.47 -1.88
N THR A 140 -5.64 -14.26 -3.09
CA THR A 140 -6.39 -14.33 -4.35
C THR A 140 -6.33 -15.71 -5.03
N GLY A 141 -5.33 -16.54 -4.70
CA GLY A 141 -5.06 -17.80 -5.39
C GLY A 141 -4.37 -17.63 -6.76
N PHE A 142 -3.65 -16.53 -6.97
CA PHE A 142 -2.91 -16.29 -8.22
C PHE A 142 -1.60 -17.07 -8.24
N GLY A 143 -1.45 -18.02 -9.17
CA GLY A 143 -0.26 -18.89 -9.29
C GLY A 143 -0.10 -19.93 -8.17
N VAL A 144 -0.81 -19.76 -7.04
CA VAL A 144 -0.78 -20.64 -5.87
C VAL A 144 -2.19 -21.01 -5.42
N LYS A 145 -2.31 -22.06 -4.60
CA LYS A 145 -3.60 -22.37 -3.95
C LYS A 145 -3.95 -21.26 -2.95
N GLN A 146 -5.16 -20.74 -3.05
CA GLN A 146 -5.69 -19.74 -2.13
C GLN A 146 -5.60 -20.23 -0.66
N ASP A 147 -5.02 -19.40 0.21
CA ASP A 147 -4.87 -19.66 1.63
C ASP A 147 -4.78 -18.34 2.42
N THR A 148 -5.91 -17.85 2.89
CA THR A 148 -6.01 -16.60 3.67
C THR A 148 -5.23 -16.63 4.98
N SER A 149 -5.10 -17.81 5.61
CA SER A 149 -4.38 -17.91 6.88
C SER A 149 -2.88 -17.72 6.67
N ARG A 150 -2.33 -18.35 5.61
CA ARG A 150 -0.94 -18.11 5.21
C ARG A 150 -0.76 -16.67 4.72
N ALA A 151 -1.68 -16.13 3.93
CA ALA A 151 -1.63 -14.74 3.48
C ALA A 151 -1.44 -13.75 4.65
N ASN A 152 -2.23 -13.89 5.71
CA ASN A 152 -2.12 -13.06 6.91
C ASN A 152 -0.75 -13.17 7.60
N ALA A 153 -0.14 -14.35 7.61
CA ALA A 153 1.20 -14.53 8.15
C ALA A 153 2.27 -13.82 7.29
N TYR A 154 2.13 -13.86 5.95
CA TYR A 154 3.02 -13.14 5.03
C TYR A 154 2.86 -11.62 5.16
N PHE A 155 1.62 -11.11 5.21
CA PHE A 155 1.35 -9.69 5.47
C PHE A 155 1.94 -9.24 6.80
N ARG A 156 1.76 -10.04 7.87
CA ARG A 156 2.33 -9.72 9.17
C ARG A 156 3.86 -9.66 9.12
N ARG A 157 4.48 -10.66 8.49
CA ARG A 157 5.94 -10.70 8.32
C ARG A 157 6.44 -9.49 7.54
N SER A 158 5.75 -9.09 6.47
CA SER A 158 6.08 -7.90 5.68
C SER A 158 6.00 -6.62 6.51
N ALA A 159 4.95 -6.48 7.33
CA ALA A 159 4.77 -5.33 8.23
C ALA A 159 5.89 -5.23 9.28
N ASP A 160 6.26 -6.38 9.89
CA ASP A 160 7.35 -6.47 10.87
C ASP A 160 8.73 -6.18 10.22
N LEU A 161 8.88 -6.43 8.92
CA LEU A 161 10.06 -6.06 8.14
C LEU A 161 10.03 -4.62 7.64
N GLY A 162 8.95 -3.88 7.90
CA GLY A 162 8.87 -2.45 7.68
C GLY A 162 8.09 -2.01 6.46
N ASN A 163 7.53 -2.92 5.65
CA ASN A 163 6.77 -2.55 4.46
C ASN A 163 5.53 -1.71 4.85
N PRO A 164 5.39 -0.47 4.36
CA PRO A 164 4.34 0.42 4.82
C PRO A 164 2.94 0.01 4.33
N GLU A 165 2.82 -0.62 3.16
CA GLU A 165 1.54 -1.18 2.67
C GLU A 165 1.06 -2.29 3.61
N ALA A 166 1.96 -3.20 4.01
CA ALA A 166 1.67 -4.27 4.95
C ALA A 166 1.36 -3.75 6.35
N GLN A 167 2.09 -2.75 6.85
CA GLN A 167 1.79 -2.11 8.13
C GLN A 167 0.36 -1.55 8.14
N PHE A 168 -0.03 -0.83 7.08
CA PHE A 168 -1.38 -0.34 6.95
C PHE A 168 -2.40 -1.48 6.81
N TYR A 169 -2.16 -2.45 5.94
CA TYR A 169 -3.06 -3.58 5.70
C TYR A 169 -3.32 -4.38 6.98
N VAL A 170 -2.27 -4.75 7.72
CA VAL A 170 -2.39 -5.47 8.99
C VAL A 170 -3.12 -4.61 10.03
N SER A 171 -2.89 -3.29 10.07
CA SER A 171 -3.67 -2.40 10.96
C SER A 171 -5.19 -2.47 10.67
N ARG A 172 -5.59 -2.69 9.41
CA ARG A 172 -7.01 -2.85 9.04
C ARG A 172 -7.56 -4.22 9.45
N LEU A 173 -6.76 -5.28 9.36
CA LEU A 173 -7.13 -6.60 9.87
C LEU A 173 -7.38 -6.58 11.38
N LEU A 174 -6.60 -5.78 12.11
CA LEU A 174 -6.65 -5.69 13.57
C LEU A 174 -7.67 -4.64 14.09
N GLU A 175 -8.22 -3.76 13.24
CA GLU A 175 -9.04 -2.61 13.66
C GLU A 175 -10.27 -2.98 14.48
N LYS A 176 -10.83 -4.18 14.28
CA LYS A 176 -12.02 -4.67 15.01
C LYS A 176 -11.68 -5.47 16.26
N ILE A 177 -10.41 -5.59 16.61
CA ILE A 177 -9.93 -6.32 17.79
C ILE A 177 -9.66 -5.28 18.87
N ASP A 178 -10.57 -5.16 19.85
CA ASP A 178 -10.50 -4.12 20.89
C ASP A 178 -9.14 -4.09 21.62
N SER A 179 -8.55 -5.26 21.88
CA SER A 179 -7.25 -5.37 22.55
C SER A 179 -6.03 -5.01 21.67
N ALA A 180 -6.23 -4.76 20.38
CA ALA A 180 -5.18 -4.39 19.43
C ALA A 180 -5.13 -2.89 19.13
N ASP A 181 -5.92 -2.05 19.82
CA ASP A 181 -6.07 -0.63 19.53
C ASP A 181 -4.74 0.13 19.38
N GLN A 182 -3.83 -0.06 20.33
CA GLN A 182 -2.52 0.59 20.31
C GLN A 182 -1.65 0.09 19.15
N VAL A 183 -1.70 -1.22 18.85
CA VAL A 183 -0.97 -1.82 17.72
C VAL A 183 -1.46 -1.23 16.39
N VAL A 184 -2.78 -1.03 16.24
CA VAL A 184 -3.37 -0.41 15.06
C VAL A 184 -2.86 1.03 14.90
N ILE A 185 -2.82 1.81 15.98
CA ILE A 185 -2.29 3.18 15.97
C ILE A 185 -0.82 3.19 15.57
N ASP A 186 0.00 2.32 16.18
CA ASP A 186 1.45 2.29 15.95
C ASP A 186 1.78 1.85 14.52
N MET A 187 1.04 0.87 13.97
CA MET A 187 1.20 0.45 12.58
C MET A 187 0.81 1.56 11.59
N ARG A 188 -0.33 2.24 11.83
CA ARG A 188 -0.75 3.37 10.98
C ARG A 188 0.24 4.53 11.06
N ARG A 189 0.75 4.84 12.24
CA ARG A 189 1.79 5.86 12.45
C ARG A 189 3.06 5.50 11.70
N CYS A 190 3.53 4.26 11.82
CA CYS A 190 4.74 3.81 11.15
C CYS A 190 4.60 3.89 9.62
N ALA A 191 3.46 3.45 9.06
CA ALA A 191 3.18 3.58 7.63
C ALA A 191 3.13 5.05 7.20
N MET A 192 2.45 5.91 7.96
CA MET A 192 2.38 7.35 7.74
C MET A 192 3.76 8.03 7.71
N GLU A 193 4.63 7.72 8.67
CA GLU A 193 5.99 8.27 8.76
C GLU A 193 6.89 7.83 7.59
N GLN A 194 6.54 6.74 6.92
CA GLN A 194 7.18 6.27 5.69
C GLN A 194 6.53 6.84 4.42
N GLY A 195 5.51 7.68 4.56
CA GLY A 195 4.85 8.38 3.48
C GLY A 195 3.72 7.60 2.80
N HIS A 196 3.13 6.63 3.48
CA HIS A 196 2.00 5.87 2.95
C HIS A 196 0.67 6.62 3.13
N THR A 197 0.08 7.05 2.01
CA THR A 197 -1.05 7.97 1.98
C THR A 197 -2.29 7.50 2.73
N GLN A 198 -2.72 6.24 2.55
CA GLN A 198 -3.91 5.74 3.26
C GLN A 198 -3.65 5.58 4.76
N GLY A 199 -2.52 5.00 5.17
CA GLY A 199 -2.01 5.01 6.54
C GLY A 199 -2.12 6.37 7.22
N SER A 200 -1.64 7.45 6.59
CA SER A 200 -1.77 8.83 7.09
C SER A 200 -3.22 9.29 7.20
N PHE A 201 -4.03 9.05 6.17
CA PHE A 201 -5.46 9.41 6.14
C PHE A 201 -6.23 8.71 7.26
N TYR A 202 -6.08 7.40 7.41
CA TYR A 202 -6.76 6.60 8.42
C TYR A 202 -6.23 6.85 9.84
N TYR A 203 -4.96 7.25 10.00
CA TYR A 203 -4.46 7.82 11.25
C TYR A 203 -5.22 9.10 11.59
N GLY A 204 -5.35 10.02 10.64
CA GLY A 204 -6.12 11.26 10.78
C GLY A 204 -7.58 11.02 11.17
N VAL A 205 -8.27 10.12 10.47
CA VAL A 205 -9.66 9.75 10.74
C VAL A 205 -9.83 9.14 12.12
N LEU A 206 -8.93 8.24 12.54
CA LEU A 206 -8.97 7.60 13.85
C LEU A 206 -8.88 8.61 14.98
N PHE A 207 -7.92 9.54 14.93
CA PHE A 207 -7.76 10.55 15.98
C PHE A 207 -8.87 11.60 15.96
N LYS A 208 -9.41 11.92 14.78
CA LYS A 208 -10.60 12.77 14.66
C LYS A 208 -11.81 12.14 15.35
N ALA A 209 -12.02 10.83 15.17
CA ALA A 209 -13.12 10.11 15.83
C ALA A 209 -12.96 10.04 17.36
N ARG A 210 -11.76 10.26 17.89
CA ARG A 210 -11.45 10.35 19.32
C ARG A 210 -11.38 11.79 19.84
N ASP A 211 -11.85 12.76 19.05
CA ASP A 211 -11.77 14.19 19.33
C ASP A 211 -10.35 14.73 19.60
N ASN A 212 -9.32 13.96 19.22
CA ASN A 212 -7.93 14.40 19.26
C ASN A 212 -7.57 15.07 17.93
N TYR A 213 -8.07 16.28 17.75
CA TYR A 213 -7.93 17.01 16.50
C TYR A 213 -6.48 17.41 16.19
N THR A 214 -5.62 17.55 17.20
CA THR A 214 -4.19 17.83 16.98
C THR A 214 -3.50 16.68 16.25
N GLU A 215 -3.70 15.44 16.71
CA GLU A 215 -3.15 14.27 16.01
C GLU A 215 -3.86 14.03 14.67
N ALA A 216 -5.16 14.30 14.59
CA ALA A 216 -5.90 14.20 13.34
C ALA A 216 -5.31 15.10 12.26
N VAL A 217 -5.06 16.37 12.59
CA VAL A 217 -4.45 17.35 11.68
C VAL A 217 -3.06 16.92 11.24
N LYS A 218 -2.23 16.36 12.13
CA LYS A 218 -0.92 15.80 11.75
C LYS A 218 -1.05 14.67 10.73
N GLY A 219 -1.98 13.73 10.98
CA GLY A 219 -2.24 12.62 10.06
C GLY A 219 -2.63 13.08 8.67
N PHE A 220 -3.59 13.99 8.58
CA PHE A 220 -3.98 14.55 7.29
C PHE A 220 -2.87 15.39 6.65
N HIS A 221 -2.07 16.11 7.44
CA HIS A 221 -0.98 16.93 6.91
C HIS A 221 0.11 16.07 6.27
N GLU A 222 0.52 14.98 6.92
CA GLU A 222 1.45 14.02 6.34
C GLU A 222 0.82 13.25 5.17
N GLY A 223 -0.49 12.98 5.20
CA GLY A 223 -1.23 12.47 4.04
C GLY A 223 -1.12 13.41 2.84
N THR A 224 -1.33 14.71 3.05
CA THR A 224 -1.20 15.75 2.02
C THR A 224 0.23 15.85 1.50
N ARG A 225 1.24 15.86 2.38
CA ARG A 225 2.67 15.86 1.99
C ARG A 225 2.97 14.74 1.00
N ASN A 226 2.42 13.56 1.27
CA ASN A 226 2.72 12.34 0.55
C ASN A 226 1.79 12.05 -0.64
N GLY A 227 0.85 12.95 -0.93
CA GLY A 227 0.07 12.91 -2.16
C GLY A 227 -1.40 12.53 -2.01
N SER A 228 -1.99 12.50 -0.81
CA SER A 228 -3.44 12.31 -0.64
C SER A 228 -4.21 13.62 -0.85
N PRO A 229 -4.96 13.76 -1.96
CA PRO A 229 -5.85 14.91 -2.15
C PRO A 229 -6.98 14.93 -1.11
N GLU A 230 -7.49 13.77 -0.67
CA GLU A 230 -8.54 13.67 0.34
C GLU A 230 -8.07 14.28 1.66
N SER A 231 -6.84 13.99 2.08
CA SER A 231 -6.29 14.56 3.31
C SER A 231 -6.19 16.08 3.23
N ALA A 232 -5.81 16.62 2.06
CA ALA A 232 -5.77 18.06 1.83
C ALA A 232 -7.18 18.68 1.90
N LEU A 233 -8.18 18.01 1.30
CA LEU A 233 -9.57 18.46 1.34
C LEU A 233 -10.14 18.48 2.77
N PHE A 234 -9.83 17.48 3.58
CA PHE A 234 -10.22 17.44 5.00
C PHE A 234 -9.64 18.62 5.77
N LEU A 235 -8.36 18.95 5.57
CA LEU A 235 -7.75 20.12 6.20
C LEU A 235 -8.30 21.44 5.67
N SER A 236 -8.59 21.52 4.37
CA SER A 236 -9.26 22.67 3.78
C SER A 236 -10.58 22.97 4.49
N GLY A 237 -11.45 21.97 4.66
CA GLY A 237 -12.70 22.12 5.41
C GLY A 237 -12.48 22.36 6.90
N GLY A 238 -11.49 21.69 7.51
CA GLY A 238 -11.12 21.81 8.92
C GLY A 238 -10.76 23.22 9.35
N PHE A 239 -10.09 23.98 8.49
CA PHE A 239 -9.76 25.39 8.72
C PHE A 239 -10.83 26.36 8.22
N GLU A 240 -11.86 25.89 7.50
CA GLU A 240 -12.96 26.71 7.01
C GLU A 240 -14.07 26.87 8.06
N THR A 241 -14.44 25.78 8.76
CA THR A 241 -15.67 25.74 9.54
C THR A 241 -15.46 25.46 11.03
N THR A 242 -16.26 26.13 11.86
CA THR A 242 -16.42 25.86 13.29
C THR A 242 -17.77 25.24 13.64
N ASP A 243 -18.62 24.97 12.64
CA ASP A 243 -19.96 24.41 12.88
C ASP A 243 -19.85 22.90 13.15
N PRO A 244 -20.17 22.42 14.38
CA PRO A 244 -20.12 20.99 14.70
C PRO A 244 -21.13 20.15 13.90
N LYS A 245 -22.13 20.78 13.26
CA LYS A 245 -23.04 20.07 12.35
C LYS A 245 -22.36 19.64 11.05
N ARG A 246 -21.26 20.29 10.65
CA ARG A 246 -20.42 19.85 9.53
C ARG A 246 -19.46 18.74 9.98
N GLN A 247 -20.01 17.63 10.50
CA GLN A 247 -19.28 16.56 11.18
C GLN A 247 -18.03 16.06 10.42
N LEU A 248 -18.11 15.94 9.09
CA LEU A 248 -16.98 15.49 8.26
C LEU A 248 -15.78 16.44 8.32
N LEU A 249 -16.03 17.74 8.35
CA LEU A 249 -15.04 18.81 8.23
C LEU A 249 -14.79 19.56 9.53
N TYR A 250 -15.48 19.19 10.62
CA TYR A 250 -15.27 19.81 11.92
C TYR A 250 -14.03 19.23 12.62
N PHE A 251 -13.11 20.11 13.02
CA PHE A 251 -11.86 19.77 13.72
C PHE A 251 -11.63 20.59 15.01
N ALA A 252 -12.62 21.35 15.48
CA ALA A 252 -12.47 22.28 16.61
C ALA A 252 -11.26 23.24 16.49
N LEU A 253 -10.92 23.63 15.25
CA LEU A 253 -9.83 24.56 14.95
C LEU A 253 -10.34 26.00 14.91
N ALA A 254 -9.44 26.96 15.14
CA ALA A 254 -9.72 28.34 14.81
C ALA A 254 -9.83 28.49 13.28
N PRO A 255 -10.84 29.23 12.77
CA PRO A 255 -10.94 29.51 11.34
C PRO A 255 -9.67 30.17 10.80
N ASP A 256 -9.16 29.66 9.69
CA ASP A 256 -8.01 30.21 8.97
C ASP A 256 -8.31 30.13 7.46
N PRO A 257 -9.00 31.15 6.90
CA PRO A 257 -9.46 31.13 5.51
C PRO A 257 -8.32 31.01 4.48
N GLU A 258 -7.17 31.60 4.76
CA GLU A 258 -6.02 31.53 3.85
C GLU A 258 -5.40 30.12 3.89
N ARG A 259 -5.25 29.52 5.07
CA ARG A 259 -4.79 28.13 5.20
C ARG A 259 -5.74 27.15 4.54
N SER A 260 -7.04 27.33 4.75
CA SER A 260 -8.09 26.57 4.08
C SER A 260 -7.92 26.63 2.55
N LYS A 261 -7.78 27.84 2.00
CA LYS A 261 -7.55 28.06 0.57
C LYS A 261 -6.28 27.41 0.04
N ARG A 262 -5.18 27.42 0.80
CA ARG A 262 -3.91 26.76 0.41
C ARG A 262 -4.08 25.24 0.34
N TYR A 263 -4.74 24.63 1.33
CA TYR A 263 -5.05 23.20 1.29
C TYR A 263 -5.98 22.83 0.13
N ALA A 264 -6.98 23.66 -0.20
CA ALA A 264 -7.82 23.45 -1.37
C ALA A 264 -6.98 23.42 -2.68
N LYS A 265 -6.08 24.39 -2.85
CA LYS A 265 -5.16 24.41 -4.01
C LYS A 265 -4.25 23.19 -4.08
N ILE A 266 -3.76 22.73 -2.93
CA ILE A 266 -2.97 21.50 -2.85
C ILE A 266 -3.81 20.28 -3.24
N SER A 267 -5.05 20.18 -2.75
CA SER A 267 -5.98 19.10 -3.12
C SER A 267 -6.20 19.06 -4.63
N ASP A 268 -6.46 20.21 -5.26
CA ASP A 268 -6.66 20.31 -6.70
C ASP A 268 -5.39 19.90 -7.49
N PHE A 269 -4.22 20.32 -7.02
CA PHE A 269 -2.94 19.94 -7.60
C PHE A 269 -2.71 18.42 -7.51
N LEU A 270 -2.87 17.84 -6.32
CA LEU A 270 -2.67 16.42 -6.08
C LEU A 270 -3.65 15.59 -6.92
N GLY A 271 -4.94 15.95 -6.96
CA GLY A 271 -5.92 15.25 -7.80
C GLY A 271 -5.62 15.34 -9.30
N ARG A 272 -5.17 16.50 -9.79
CA ARG A 272 -4.81 16.66 -11.21
C ARG A 272 -3.64 15.78 -11.63
N TYR A 273 -2.66 15.60 -10.74
CA TYR A 273 -1.41 14.89 -11.03
C TYR A 273 -1.30 13.54 -10.30
N GLU A 274 -2.40 13.00 -9.78
CA GLU A 274 -2.44 11.75 -9.01
C GLU A 274 -1.88 10.57 -9.82
N HIS A 275 -2.32 10.43 -11.07
CA HIS A 275 -1.85 9.41 -12.02
C HIS A 275 -0.34 9.47 -12.32
N LEU A 276 0.34 10.56 -11.92
CA LEU A 276 1.79 10.75 -12.05
C LEU A 276 2.52 10.63 -10.71
N GLY A 277 1.82 10.33 -9.62
CA GLY A 277 2.38 10.20 -8.27
C GLY A 277 2.82 11.54 -7.68
N ALA A 278 2.02 12.59 -7.86
CA ALA A 278 2.32 13.91 -7.29
C ALA A 278 2.39 13.88 -5.76
N LYS A 279 3.34 14.65 -5.22
CA LYS A 279 3.56 14.86 -3.79
C LYS A 279 3.83 16.33 -3.52
N VAL A 280 3.77 16.74 -2.26
CA VAL A 280 4.07 18.10 -1.80
C VAL A 280 5.12 18.04 -0.67
N PRO A 281 6.38 17.69 -0.98
CA PRO A 281 7.42 17.59 0.04
C PRO A 281 7.70 18.94 0.73
N ASP A 282 7.43 20.03 0.03
CA ASP A 282 7.54 21.43 0.43
C ASP A 282 6.30 21.96 1.18
N ILE A 283 5.39 21.09 1.64
CA ILE A 283 4.14 21.51 2.30
C ILE A 283 4.35 22.45 3.50
N ASP A 284 5.42 22.29 4.28
CA ASP A 284 5.73 23.20 5.40
C ASP A 284 6.22 24.57 4.95
N GLN A 285 6.72 24.68 3.72
CA GLN A 285 7.07 25.95 3.09
C GLN A 285 5.84 26.62 2.46
N ILE A 286 4.72 25.87 2.32
CA ILE A 286 3.47 26.35 1.72
C ILE A 286 2.41 26.63 2.79
N VAL A 287 2.21 25.72 3.73
CA VAL A 287 1.10 25.72 4.70
C VAL A 287 1.49 25.01 6.01
N PRO A 288 2.55 25.47 6.72
CA PRO A 288 3.03 24.83 7.95
C PRO A 288 1.95 24.83 9.03
N LEU A 289 1.82 23.77 9.82
CA LEU A 289 0.76 23.67 10.83
C LEU A 289 0.79 24.83 11.86
N PRO A 290 -0.38 25.26 12.39
CA PRO A 290 -0.43 26.21 13.51
C PRO A 290 0.43 25.74 14.70
N PRO A 291 1.05 26.67 15.45
CA PRO A 291 0.82 28.12 15.43
C PRO A 291 1.67 28.89 14.42
N VAL A 292 2.41 28.22 13.53
CA VAL A 292 3.32 28.88 12.59
C VAL A 292 2.54 29.76 11.60
N LYS A 293 2.95 31.03 11.48
CA LYS A 293 2.39 31.98 10.52
C LYS A 293 2.67 31.49 9.10
N LEU A 294 1.69 31.64 8.22
CA LEU A 294 1.85 31.28 6.82
C LEU A 294 2.98 32.08 6.16
N PRO A 295 3.93 31.42 5.48
CA PRO A 295 4.97 32.11 4.71
C PRO A 295 4.39 32.69 3.42
N GLU A 296 5.17 33.55 2.76
CA GLU A 296 4.90 33.93 1.36
C GLU A 296 4.98 32.69 0.46
N TRP A 297 4.07 32.57 -0.50
CA TRP A 297 4.02 31.43 -1.41
C TRP A 297 3.64 31.91 -2.81
N ASP A 298 4.45 31.51 -3.80
CA ASP A 298 4.30 31.89 -5.21
C ASP A 298 3.17 31.14 -5.94
N GLY A 299 2.50 30.20 -5.27
CA GLY A 299 1.43 29.39 -5.85
C GLY A 299 1.92 28.18 -6.63
N THR A 300 3.20 27.84 -6.55
CA THR A 300 3.82 26.72 -7.28
C THR A 300 4.22 25.58 -6.34
N PHE A 301 4.60 24.43 -6.92
CA PHE A 301 4.99 23.23 -6.17
C PHE A 301 6.36 22.74 -6.64
N GLU A 302 7.27 22.43 -5.70
CA GLU A 302 8.60 21.91 -6.02
C GLU A 302 8.55 20.65 -6.89
N TRP A 303 7.57 19.76 -6.65
CA TRP A 303 7.39 18.54 -7.44
C TRP A 303 7.19 18.84 -8.93
N LEU A 304 6.37 19.84 -9.26
CA LEU A 304 6.08 20.21 -10.65
C LEU A 304 7.30 20.85 -11.31
N LYS A 305 7.95 21.80 -10.61
CA LYS A 305 9.20 22.44 -11.07
C LYS A 305 10.29 21.41 -11.38
N LYS A 306 10.44 20.41 -10.50
CA LYS A 306 11.42 19.33 -10.68
C LYS A 306 11.05 18.46 -11.89
N ARG A 307 9.78 18.09 -12.03
CA ARG A 307 9.32 17.26 -13.14
C ARG A 307 9.53 17.94 -14.49
N GLU A 308 9.19 19.22 -14.61
CA GLU A 308 9.33 19.99 -15.85
C GLU A 308 10.79 20.25 -16.24
N SER A 309 11.70 20.25 -15.26
CA SER A 309 13.15 20.40 -15.50
C SER A 309 13.91 19.08 -15.62
N THR A 310 13.28 17.93 -15.34
CA THR A 310 13.93 16.61 -15.41
C THR A 310 14.09 16.19 -16.87
N LEU A 311 15.35 15.97 -17.29
CA LEU A 311 15.66 15.44 -18.61
C LEU A 311 15.15 13.99 -18.77
N PRO A 312 14.81 13.55 -19.99
CA PRO A 312 14.48 12.15 -20.25
C PRO A 312 15.59 11.22 -19.76
N ALA A 313 15.21 10.04 -19.25
CA ALA A 313 16.19 9.03 -18.85
C ALA A 313 17.05 8.63 -20.05
N GLU A 314 18.37 8.57 -19.84
CA GLU A 314 19.30 8.17 -20.90
C GLU A 314 19.12 6.71 -21.25
N ARG A 315 19.09 6.41 -22.56
CA ARG A 315 19.00 5.03 -23.05
C ARG A 315 20.25 4.24 -22.64
N PRO A 316 20.09 3.07 -22.01
CA PRO A 316 21.21 2.15 -21.75
C PRO A 316 21.94 1.79 -23.04
N SER A 317 23.26 1.69 -22.99
CA SER A 317 24.05 1.35 -24.17
C SER A 317 23.81 -0.11 -24.59
N GLU A 318 23.85 -0.39 -25.89
CA GLU A 318 23.74 -1.77 -26.40
C GLU A 318 24.88 -2.66 -25.87
N GLU A 319 26.04 -2.06 -25.58
CA GLU A 319 27.17 -2.75 -24.95
C GLU A 319 26.86 -3.21 -23.52
N MET A 320 26.26 -2.32 -22.72
CA MET A 320 25.81 -2.62 -21.36
C MET A 320 24.78 -3.76 -21.38
N ILE A 321 23.75 -3.63 -22.23
CA ILE A 321 22.72 -4.66 -22.37
C ILE A 321 23.33 -6.00 -22.77
N ARG A 322 24.25 -6.02 -23.75
CA ARG A 322 24.90 -7.25 -24.22
C ARG A 322 25.73 -7.91 -23.11
N THR A 323 26.53 -7.13 -22.40
CA THR A 323 27.41 -7.61 -21.32
C THR A 323 26.57 -8.22 -20.19
N LEU A 324 25.59 -7.48 -19.69
CA LEU A 324 24.66 -7.94 -18.66
C LEU A 324 23.93 -9.21 -19.08
N SER A 325 23.40 -9.24 -20.32
CA SER A 325 22.66 -10.39 -20.83
C SER A 325 23.54 -11.64 -20.92
N GLN A 326 24.80 -11.49 -21.33
CA GLN A 326 25.76 -12.60 -21.35
C GLN A 326 26.07 -13.11 -19.94
N GLU A 327 26.31 -12.20 -18.98
CA GLU A 327 26.61 -12.56 -17.59
C GLU A 327 25.43 -13.25 -16.89
N LYS A 328 24.21 -12.82 -17.18
CA LYS A 328 22.97 -13.32 -16.56
C LYS A 328 22.31 -14.44 -17.35
N GLY A 329 22.83 -14.79 -18.53
CA GLY A 329 22.24 -15.82 -19.40
C GLY A 329 20.86 -15.44 -19.94
N LEU A 330 20.70 -14.19 -20.36
CA LEU A 330 19.45 -13.62 -20.88
C LEU A 330 19.54 -13.35 -22.38
N ASP A 331 18.39 -13.34 -23.04
CA ASP A 331 18.23 -12.78 -24.38
C ASP A 331 18.21 -11.24 -24.28
N PRO A 332 19.14 -10.52 -24.92
CA PRO A 332 19.20 -9.06 -24.84
C PRO A 332 17.99 -8.35 -25.43
N GLN A 333 17.22 -8.98 -26.32
CA GLN A 333 16.03 -8.39 -26.95
C GLN A 333 14.76 -8.52 -26.12
N THR A 334 14.69 -9.53 -25.26
CA THR A 334 13.47 -9.83 -24.47
C THR A 334 13.69 -9.73 -22.96
N GLY A 335 14.95 -9.81 -22.51
CA GLY A 335 15.33 -9.96 -21.11
C GLY A 335 14.98 -11.33 -20.52
N LEU A 336 14.49 -12.27 -21.33
CA LEU A 336 14.12 -13.61 -20.87
C LEU A 336 15.35 -14.51 -20.73
N PRO A 337 15.35 -15.47 -19.78
CA PRO A 337 16.40 -16.48 -19.70
C PRO A 337 16.56 -17.27 -21.00
N LEU A 338 17.81 -17.46 -21.43
CA LEU A 338 18.11 -18.35 -22.56
C LEU A 338 17.79 -19.80 -22.15
N LYS A 339 17.09 -20.53 -23.02
CA LYS A 339 16.86 -21.97 -22.82
C LYS A 339 18.21 -22.67 -22.77
N LYS A 340 18.47 -23.37 -21.66
CA LYS A 340 19.68 -24.18 -21.47
C LYS A 340 19.73 -25.37 -22.41
#